data_AF-A0A970I218-F1
#
_entry.id   AF-A0A970I218-F1
#
_cell.length_a   1.000
_cell.length_b   1.000
_cell.length_c   1.000
_cell.angle_alpha   90.00
_cell.angle_beta   90.00
_cell.angle_gamma   90.00
#
_symmetry.space_group_name_H-M   'P 1'
#
loop_
_entity.id
_entity.type
_entity.pdbx_description
1 polymer ?
#
loop_
_entity_poly.entity_id
_entity_poly.type
_entity_poly.pdbx_seq_one_letter_code
_entity_poly.pdbx_strand_id
1 'polypeptide(L)' 'LYRSENHWQNFVDSVRSGTQAVSPVDSAYRAISVALLGEIAMTTGETIKWDPEKEEIIGNPRASRLLSRPYRKPWTLL' A
#
# COMPACT_ATOMS: atom_id res chain seq x y z
N LEU A 1 -10.32 -13.10 -7.62
CA LEU A 1 -9.24 -13.32 -8.61
C LEU A 1 -9.57 -14.54 -9.46
N TYR A 2 -9.12 -14.59 -10.72
CA TYR A 2 -9.25 -15.77 -11.59
C TYR A 2 -7.98 -16.60 -11.58
N ARG A 3 -8.05 -17.85 -12.05
CA ARG A 3 -6.89 -18.75 -12.10
C ARG A 3 -5.92 -18.31 -13.20
N SER A 4 -4.65 -18.14 -12.85
CA SER A 4 -3.54 -17.88 -13.78
C SER A 4 -2.37 -18.79 -13.42
N GLU A 5 -1.80 -19.46 -14.41
CA GLU A 5 -0.66 -20.38 -14.23
C GLU A 5 0.69 -19.67 -14.46
N ASN A 6 0.69 -18.45 -15.02
CA ASN A 6 1.89 -17.68 -15.27
C ASN A 6 1.63 -16.18 -15.07
N HIS A 7 2.20 -15.63 -14.00
CA HIS A 7 1.96 -14.24 -13.60
C HIS A 7 2.53 -13.21 -14.59
N TRP A 8 3.68 -13.51 -15.21
CA TRP A 8 4.33 -12.58 -16.15
C TRP A 8 3.58 -12.54 -17.49
N GLN A 9 3.22 -13.71 -18.02
CA GLN A 9 2.43 -13.79 -19.25
C GLN A 9 1.07 -13.10 -19.08
N ASN A 10 0.41 -13.31 -17.94
CA ASN A 10 -0.85 -12.64 -17.63
C ASN A 10 -0.77 -11.12 -17.68
N PHE A 11 0.32 -10.55 -17.16
CA PHE A 11 0.55 -9.10 -17.22
C PHE A 11 0.71 -8.63 -18.67
N VAL A 12 1.53 -9.30 -19.47
CA VAL A 12 1.73 -8.96 -20.90
C VAL A 12 0.42 -9.02 -21.68
N ASP A 13 -0.37 -10.07 -21.48
CA ASP A 13 -1.65 -10.25 -22.15
C ASP A 13 -2.64 -9.14 -21.74
N SER A 14 -2.71 -8.83 -20.44
CA SER A 14 -3.58 -7.77 -19.90
C SER A 14 -3.24 -6.40 -20.47
N VAL A 15 -1.96 -6.08 -20.63
CA VAL A 15 -1.51 -4.83 -21.26
C VAL A 15 -1.92 -4.78 -22.74
N ARG A 16 -1.80 -5.91 -23.46
CA ARG A 16 -2.15 -5.98 -24.89
C ARG A 16 -3.65 -5.91 -25.14
N SER A 17 -4.46 -6.56 -24.30
CA SER A 17 -5.91 -6.64 -24.44
C SER A 17 -6.66 -5.49 -23.78
N GLY A 18 -6.00 -4.72 -22.90
CA GLY A 18 -6.65 -3.74 -22.05
C GLY A 18 -7.52 -4.35 -20.95
N THR A 19 -7.34 -5.63 -20.62
CA THR A 19 -8.07 -6.30 -19.53
C THR A 19 -7.34 -6.14 -18.20
N GLN A 20 -8.07 -6.29 -17.09
CA GLN A 20 -7.46 -6.25 -15.76
C GLN A 20 -6.57 -7.48 -15.51
N ALA A 21 -5.35 -7.24 -15.01
CA ALA A 21 -4.43 -8.29 -14.60
C ALA A 21 -4.95 -9.08 -13.40
N VAL A 22 -4.48 -10.32 -13.24
CA VAL A 22 -4.82 -11.20 -12.11
C VAL A 22 -4.35 -10.63 -10.76
N SER A 23 -3.45 -9.64 -10.78
CA SER A 23 -2.99 -8.91 -9.60
C SER A 23 -3.32 -7.41 -9.74
N PRO A 24 -4.55 -7.00 -9.39
CA PRO A 24 -4.94 -5.58 -9.38
C PRO A 24 -4.17 -4.77 -8.34
N VAL A 25 -3.91 -3.49 -8.66
CA VAL A 25 -3.18 -2.58 -7.77
C VAL A 25 -3.85 -2.42 -6.40
N ASP A 26 -5.18 -2.33 -6.34
CA ASP A 26 -5.90 -2.11 -5.08
C ASP A 26 -5.70 -3.25 -4.08
N SER A 27 -5.58 -4.49 -4.59
CA SER A 27 -5.33 -5.67 -3.75
C SER A 27 -3.91 -5.64 -3.19
N ALA A 28 -2.94 -5.31 -4.03
CA ALA A 28 -1.54 -5.17 -3.61
C ALA A 28 -1.37 -4.01 -2.62
N TYR A 29 -2.05 -2.89 -2.87
CA TYR A 29 -2.07 -1.72 -2.02
C TYR A 29 -2.60 -2.03 -0.62
N ARG A 30 -3.79 -2.63 -0.52
CA ARG A 30 -4.36 -3.03 0.78
C ARG A 30 -3.48 -4.02 1.53
N ALA A 31 -2.85 -4.96 0.82
CA ALA A 31 -1.93 -5.92 1.42
C ALA A 31 -0.70 -5.26 2.02
N ILE A 32 -0.05 -4.33 1.30
CA ILE A 32 1.16 -3.66 1.80
C ILE A 32 0.85 -2.69 2.94
N SER A 33 -0.32 -2.04 2.94
CA SER A 33 -0.72 -1.12 4.02
C SER A 33 -0.72 -1.81 5.39
N VAL A 34 -1.16 -3.07 5.49
CA VAL A 34 -1.13 -3.81 6.76
C VAL A 34 0.31 -4.02 7.26
N ALA A 35 1.23 -4.40 6.36
CA ALA A 35 2.62 -4.61 6.73
C ALA A 35 3.29 -3.30 7.20
N LEU A 36 3.03 -2.19 6.50
CA LEU A 36 3.54 -0.88 6.87
C LEU A 36 2.97 -0.39 8.21
N LEU A 37 1.68 -0.58 8.46
CA LEU A 37 1.07 -0.26 9.76
C LEU A 37 1.67 -1.10 10.90
N GLY A 38 1.99 -2.37 10.62
CA GLY A 38 2.73 -3.23 11.55
C GLY A 38 4.11 -2.68 11.90
N GLU A 39 4.86 -2.22 10.89
CA GLU A 39 6.16 -1.56 11.08
C GLU A 39 6.03 -0.30 11.94
N ILE A 40 5.01 0.53 11.69
CA ILE A 40 4.75 1.73 12.51
C ILE A 40 4.45 1.34 13.96
N ALA A 41 3.62 0.32 14.19
CA ALA A 41 3.29 -0.15 15.53
C ALA A 41 4.52 -0.66 16.30
N MET A 42 5.39 -1.43 15.62
CA MET A 42 6.65 -1.89 16.20
C MET A 42 7.60 -0.72 16.49
N THR A 43 7.70 0.23 15.57
CA THR A 43 8.58 1.40 15.70
C THR A 43 8.15 2.31 16.86
N THR A 44 6.85 2.50 17.07
CA THR A 44 6.36 3.35 18.16
C THR A 44 6.26 2.60 19.49
N GLY A 45 6.14 1.27 19.45
CA GLY A 45 5.85 0.43 20.61
C GLY A 45 4.39 0.53 21.07
N GLU A 46 3.48 0.89 20.18
CA GLU A 46 2.09 1.24 20.50
C GLU A 46 1.11 0.46 19.61
N THR A 47 -0.06 0.12 20.15
CA THR A 47 -1.18 -0.36 19.33
C THR A 47 -1.77 0.80 18.52
N ILE A 48 -1.98 0.59 17.22
CA ILE A 48 -2.47 1.61 16.29
C ILE A 48 -3.91 1.31 15.90
N LYS A 49 -4.75 2.35 15.84
CA LYS A 49 -6.11 2.28 15.27
C LYS A 49 -6.10 2.93 13.89
N TRP A 50 -6.52 2.18 12.88
CA TRP A 50 -6.49 2.59 11.48
C TRP A 50 -7.89 2.84 10.93
N ASP A 51 -8.09 3.95 10.22
CA ASP A 51 -9.24 4.21 9.36
C ASP A 51 -8.86 3.85 7.91
N PRO A 52 -9.36 2.73 7.35
CA PRO A 52 -9.01 2.32 5.99
C PRO A 52 -9.70 3.12 4.89
N GLU A 53 -10.72 3.91 5.21
CA GLU A 53 -11.43 4.75 4.23
C GLU A 53 -10.73 6.10 4.08
N LYS A 54 -10.24 6.67 5.19
CA LYS A 54 -9.48 7.93 5.20
C LYS A 54 -7.97 7.74 5.09
N GLU A 55 -7.50 6.53 5.33
CA GLU A 55 -6.09 6.18 5.40
C GLU A 55 -5.35 6.95 6.50
N GLU A 56 -5.97 7.01 7.68
CA GLU A 56 -5.47 7.76 8.82
C GLU A 56 -5.28 6.89 10.07
N ILE A 57 -4.23 7.21 10.84
CA ILE A 57 -4.06 6.68 12.18
C ILE A 57 -4.86 7.55 13.17
N ILE A 58 -5.86 6.95 13.81
CA ILE A 58 -6.80 7.67 14.67
C ILE A 58 -6.17 7.98 16.03
N GLY A 59 -6.12 9.27 16.38
CA GLY A 59 -5.78 9.72 17.74
C GLY A 59 -4.32 9.52 18.15
N ASN A 60 -3.42 9.18 17.22
CA ASN A 60 -1.99 9.00 17.51
C ASN A 60 -1.11 9.86 16.57
N PRO A 61 -0.84 11.13 16.94
CA PRO A 61 -0.02 12.04 16.14
C PRO A 61 1.43 11.58 15.97
N ARG A 62 1.97 10.78 16.91
CA ARG A 62 3.34 10.26 16.83
C ARG A 62 3.47 9.23 15.72
N ALA A 63 2.56 8.26 15.70
CA ALA A 63 2.50 7.24 14.66
C ALA A 63 2.09 7.85 13.30
N SER A 64 1.16 8.82 13.28
CA SER A 64 0.71 9.47 12.03
C SER A 64 1.85 10.14 11.26
N ARG A 65 2.87 10.67 11.95
CA ARG A 65 4.06 11.25 11.29
C ARG A 65 4.90 10.24 10.51
N LEU A 66 4.70 8.94 10.74
CA LEU A 66 5.42 7.86 10.07
C LEU A 66 4.68 7.33 8.83
N LEU A 67 3.46 7.80 8.54
CA LEU A 67 2.72 7.47 7.32
C LEU A 67 3.38 8.03 6.05
N SER A 68 4.24 9.03 6.20
CA SER A 68 5.03 9.58 5.11
C SER A 68 6.46 9.86 5.56
N ARG A 69 7.35 10.04 4.59
CA ARG A 69 8.74 10.41 4.82
C ARG A 69 9.03 11.67 4.02
N PRO A 70 9.89 12.58 4.53
CA PRO A 70 10.37 13.70 3.73
C PRO A 70 10.98 13.19 2.42
N TYR A 71 10.56 13.78 1.31
CA TYR A 71 11.15 13.46 0.01
C TYR A 71 12.62 13.88 -0.02
N ARG A 72 13.43 13.09 -0.73
CA ARG A 72 14.84 13.42 -0.95
C ARG A 72 14.92 14.67 -1.85
N LYS A 73 15.65 15.70 -1.44
CA LYS A 73 15.88 16.89 -2.28
C LYS A 73 16.52 16.51 -3.64
N PRO A 74 16.14 17.17 -4.76
CA PRO A 74 15.17 18.26 -4.89
C PRO A 74 13.72 17.79 -5.13
N TRP A 75 13.41 16.50 -4.96
CA TRP A 75 12.10 15.94 -5.29
C TRP A 75 11.03 16.35 -4.27
N THR A 76 9.83 16.65 -4.76
CA THR A 76 8.63 16.94 -3.97
C THR A 76 7.45 16.18 -4.54
N LEU A 77 6.50 15.79 -3.69
CA LEU A 77 5.16 15.42 -4.15
C LEU A 77 4.35 16.72 -4.28
N LEU A 78 3.71 16.92 -5.44
CA LEU A 78 2.89 18.10 -5.74
C LEU A 78 1.64 18.15 -4.84
#